data_AF-A0A8C3ABE3-F1
#
_entry.id   AF-A0A8C3ABE3-F1
#
_cell.length_a   1.000
_cell.length_b   1.000
_cell.length_c   1.000
_cell.angle_alpha   90.00
_cell.angle_beta   90.00
_cell.angle_gamma   90.00
#
_symmetry.space_group_name_H-M   'P 1'
#
loop_
_entity.id
_entity.type
_entity.pdbx_description
1 polymer ?
#
loop_
_entity_poly.entity_id
_entity_poly.type
_entity_poly.pdbx_seq_one_letter_code
_entity_poly.pdbx_strand_id
1 'polypeptide(L)'
;MKITTIEQREPSVGAGSVSTTSSVTMTTKRGLITDSFKVVKKARNGVKREKRPPTPPPQKEPESEMAHEEELQRLRQFDLDWRFGPCTGISRQQRWERAKRHGLSPPEEVRDLLLQTHTGPDYNLSLWSEYPL
;
A
#
# COMPACT_ATOMS: atom_id res chain seq x y z
N MET A 1 -26.19 -45.62 -25.47
CA MET A 1 -25.41 -46.77 -24.95
C MET A 1 -24.74 -46.33 -23.65
N LYS A 2 -25.10 -47.04 -22.58
CA LYS A 2 -24.50 -47.19 -21.24
C LYS A 2 -23.46 -46.15 -20.76
N ILE A 3 -23.92 -45.32 -19.83
CA ILE A 3 -23.19 -44.65 -18.75
C ILE A 3 -22.46 -45.72 -17.92
N THR A 4 -21.15 -45.58 -17.72
CA THR A 4 -20.38 -46.41 -16.78
C THR A 4 -19.80 -45.52 -15.69
N THR A 5 -20.43 -45.65 -14.51
CA THR A 5 -19.98 -45.26 -13.18
C THR A 5 -18.60 -45.85 -12.88
N ILE A 6 -17.66 -45.05 -12.38
CA ILE A 6 -16.49 -45.53 -11.64
C ILE A 6 -16.44 -44.79 -10.30
N GLU A 7 -17.02 -45.49 -9.33
CA GLU A 7 -16.83 -45.36 -7.89
C GLU A 7 -15.44 -45.89 -7.51
N GLN A 8 -14.70 -45.19 -6.64
CA GLN A 8 -13.77 -45.71 -5.61
C GLN A 8 -13.25 -44.48 -4.82
N ARG A 9 -13.78 -44.14 -3.64
CA ARG A 9 -13.52 -44.71 -2.29
C ARG A 9 -12.22 -44.21 -1.64
N GLU A 10 -12.37 -43.18 -0.81
CA GLU A 10 -11.49 -42.82 0.31
C GLU A 10 -11.38 -43.99 1.30
N PRO A 11 -10.21 -44.21 1.92
CA PRO A 11 -10.18 -44.02 3.37
C PRO A 11 -8.81 -43.61 3.96
N SER A 12 -8.85 -42.85 5.05
CA SER A 12 -8.49 -43.35 6.39
C SER A 12 -7.79 -42.29 7.23
N VAL A 13 -8.50 -41.89 8.27
CA VAL A 13 -8.06 -41.15 9.46
C VAL A 13 -6.88 -41.83 10.16
N GLY A 14 -5.79 -41.09 10.35
CA GLY A 14 -4.70 -41.44 11.24
C GLY A 14 -4.81 -40.64 12.54
N ALA A 15 -5.28 -41.30 13.61
CA ALA A 15 -5.25 -40.79 14.96
C ALA A 15 -3.83 -40.89 15.53
N GLY A 16 -3.18 -39.75 15.73
CA GLY A 16 -1.95 -39.60 16.51
C GLY A 16 -2.29 -39.02 17.88
N SER A 17 -2.22 -39.87 18.91
CA SER A 17 -2.43 -39.54 20.32
C SER A 17 -1.11 -39.13 21.00
N VAL A 18 -1.27 -38.38 22.10
CA VAL A 18 -0.30 -38.05 23.18
C VAL A 18 0.83 -37.07 22.82
N SER A 19 1.22 -36.07 23.62
CA SER A 19 1.14 -35.95 25.08
C SER A 19 1.02 -34.49 25.50
N THR A 20 0.14 -34.24 26.46
CA THR A 20 0.15 -33.04 27.30
C THR A 20 1.42 -33.02 28.13
N THR A 21 2.25 -31.97 27.99
CA THR A 21 3.28 -31.64 28.97
C THR A 21 3.19 -30.17 29.37
N SER A 22 3.12 -30.00 30.69
CA SER A 22 3.72 -28.89 31.44
C SER A 22 3.01 -27.53 31.41
N SER A 23 2.29 -27.30 32.51
CA SER A 23 1.89 -26.02 33.10
C SER A 23 2.91 -24.88 32.90
N VAL A 24 2.47 -23.78 32.30
CA VAL A 24 3.18 -22.49 32.32
C VAL A 24 2.41 -21.53 33.23
N THR A 25 2.99 -21.18 34.37
CA THR A 25 2.59 -19.96 35.10
C THR A 25 3.83 -19.15 35.44
N MET A 26 4.36 -18.45 34.44
CA MET A 26 5.27 -17.33 34.67
C MET A 26 4.42 -16.08 34.87
N THR A 27 4.10 -15.72 36.12
CA THR A 27 3.52 -14.40 36.41
C THR A 27 4.64 -13.36 36.35
N THR A 28 5.13 -13.08 35.15
CA THR A 28 5.91 -11.87 34.90
C THR A 28 4.90 -10.74 34.74
N LYS A 29 4.82 -9.85 35.74
CA LYS A 29 4.20 -8.53 35.55
C LYS A 29 5.07 -7.79 34.54
N ARG A 30 4.78 -8.02 33.26
CA ARG A 30 5.41 -7.32 32.14
C ARG A 30 4.97 -5.86 32.28
N GLY A 31 5.92 -4.97 32.53
CA GLY A 31 5.66 -3.53 32.50
C GLY A 31 4.93 -3.16 31.23
N LEU A 32 4.02 -2.19 31.30
CA LEU A 32 3.31 -1.72 30.12
C LEU A 32 4.33 -1.24 29.09
N ILE A 33 4.05 -1.48 27.81
CA ILE A 33 4.90 -1.07 26.68
C ILE A 33 5.24 0.45 26.76
N THR A 34 4.39 1.23 27.42
CA THR A 34 4.51 2.68 27.63
C THR A 34 5.57 3.10 28.65
N ASP A 35 6.06 2.20 29.50
CA ASP A 35 6.98 2.52 30.60
C ASP A 35 8.45 2.64 30.15
N SER A 36 8.77 2.08 28.97
CA SER A 36 10.14 2.08 28.42
C SER A 36 10.53 3.38 27.72
N PHE A 37 9.58 4.31 27.49
CA PHE A 37 9.85 5.53 26.74
C PHE A 37 10.28 6.68 27.66
N LYS A 38 11.46 7.26 27.39
CA LYS A 38 11.94 8.44 28.11
C LYS A 38 11.09 9.66 27.74
N VAL A 39 10.41 10.25 28.72
CA VAL A 39 9.70 11.52 28.56
C VAL A 39 10.73 12.65 28.41
N VAL A 40 10.88 13.17 27.19
CA VAL A 40 11.64 14.41 26.93
C VAL A 40 10.73 15.61 27.10
N LYS A 41 11.08 16.52 28.01
CA LYS A 41 10.51 17.87 28.08
C LYS A 41 11.05 18.71 26.93
N LYS A 42 10.23 18.93 25.91
CA LYS A 42 10.50 19.90 24.83
C LYS A 42 10.39 21.32 25.38
N ALA A 43 11.52 22.01 25.54
CA ALA A 43 11.53 23.45 25.81
C ALA A 43 10.96 24.20 24.59
N ARG A 44 9.92 25.02 24.82
CA ARG A 44 9.40 25.98 23.83
C ARG A 44 10.35 27.17 23.79
N ASN A 45 11.36 27.13 22.92
CA ASN A 45 12.12 28.33 22.55
C ASN A 45 11.34 29.07 21.45
N GLY A 46 10.71 30.18 21.82
CA GLY A 46 10.15 31.15 20.89
C GLY A 46 11.16 32.26 20.59
N VAL A 47 11.52 32.44 19.32
CA VAL A 47 12.18 33.65 18.76
C VAL A 47 11.79 33.70 17.27
N LYS A 48 10.78 34.50 16.91
CA LYS A 48 10.84 35.85 16.31
C LYS A 48 10.87 35.82 14.77
N ARG A 49 9.71 36.14 14.20
CA ARG A 49 9.47 36.46 12.78
C ARG A 49 10.38 37.61 12.35
N GLU A 50 11.10 37.44 11.24
CA GLU A 50 11.61 38.55 10.44
C GLU A 50 11.17 38.39 8.98
N LYS A 51 10.63 39.50 8.47
CA LYS A 51 9.96 39.68 7.19
C LYS A 51 10.98 39.66 6.06
N ARG A 52 10.72 38.87 5.00
CA ARG A 52 11.35 39.07 3.69
C ARG A 52 10.26 39.46 2.67
N PRO A 53 10.53 40.44 1.79
CA PRO A 53 9.56 40.97 0.85
C PRO A 53 9.23 39.95 -0.26
N PRO A 54 8.01 39.97 -0.82
CA PRO A 54 7.63 39.05 -1.89
C PRO A 54 8.26 39.47 -3.22
N THR A 55 9.10 38.62 -3.78
CA THR A 55 9.49 38.68 -5.19
C THR A 55 8.26 38.27 -6.02
N PRO A 56 7.88 39.02 -7.07
CA PRO A 56 6.70 38.72 -7.88
C PRO A 56 6.89 37.39 -8.66
N PRO A 57 5.89 36.50 -8.70
CA PRO A 57 5.98 35.23 -9.42
C PRO A 57 5.91 35.44 -10.95
N PRO A 58 6.71 34.70 -11.74
CA PRO A 58 6.45 34.56 -13.17
C PRO A 58 5.14 33.79 -13.36
N GLN A 59 4.16 34.46 -13.95
CA GLN A 59 2.84 33.93 -14.25
C GLN A 59 2.95 32.83 -15.32
N LYS A 60 2.72 31.57 -14.93
CA LYS A 60 2.28 30.48 -15.80
C LYS A 60 1.15 29.74 -15.08
N GLU A 61 -0.08 30.00 -15.52
CA GLU A 61 -1.26 29.12 -15.47
C GLU A 61 -1.43 28.21 -14.22
N PRO A 62 -2.06 28.68 -13.12
CA PRO A 62 -2.36 27.85 -11.95
C PRO A 62 -3.38 26.72 -12.22
N GLU A 63 -4.12 26.79 -13.33
CA GLU A 63 -5.15 25.80 -13.67
C GLU A 63 -4.55 24.46 -14.12
N SER A 64 -3.44 24.49 -14.86
CA SER A 64 -2.81 23.27 -15.36
C SER A 64 -2.10 22.45 -14.27
N GLU A 65 -1.57 23.12 -13.23
CA GLU A 65 -0.88 22.43 -12.12
C GLU A 65 -1.87 21.72 -11.20
N MET A 66 -3.05 22.30 -11.00
CA MET A 66 -4.12 21.71 -10.18
C MET A 66 -4.64 20.40 -10.79
N ALA A 67 -4.90 20.38 -12.11
CA ALA A 67 -5.36 19.19 -12.81
C ALA A 67 -4.34 18.04 -12.71
N HIS A 68 -3.06 18.34 -12.85
CA HIS A 68 -1.97 17.38 -12.73
C HIS A 68 -1.90 16.75 -11.32
N GLU A 69 -2.04 17.55 -10.26
CA GLU A 69 -2.05 17.03 -8.89
C GLU A 69 -3.26 16.11 -8.65
N GLU A 70 -4.44 16.44 -9.20
CA GLU A 70 -5.63 15.58 -9.09
C GLU A 70 -5.45 14.22 -9.78
N GLU A 71 -4.84 14.19 -10.96
CA GLU A 71 -4.51 12.94 -11.66
C GLU A 71 -3.51 12.09 -10.85
N LEU A 72 -2.46 12.71 -10.32
CA LEU A 72 -1.50 12.05 -9.42
C LEU A 72 -2.19 11.50 -8.17
N GLN A 73 -3.15 12.24 -7.59
CA GLN A 73 -3.93 11.75 -6.45
C GLN A 73 -4.76 10.51 -6.80
N ARG A 74 -5.38 10.46 -7.99
CA ARG A 74 -6.09 9.25 -8.46
C ARG A 74 -5.13 8.06 -8.57
N LEU A 75 -3.93 8.28 -9.13
CA LEU A 75 -2.91 7.23 -9.23
C LEU A 75 -2.40 6.77 -7.86
N ARG A 76 -2.18 7.70 -6.91
CA ARG A 76 -1.82 7.37 -5.52
C ARG A 76 -2.94 6.59 -4.81
N GLN A 77 -4.20 6.94 -5.06
CA GLN A 77 -5.34 6.22 -4.48
C GLN A 77 -5.44 4.79 -5.01
N PHE A 78 -5.17 4.59 -6.30
CA PHE A 78 -5.00 3.26 -6.88
C PHE A 78 -3.84 2.50 -6.23
N ASP A 79 -2.72 3.18 -5.96
CA ASP A 79 -1.58 2.58 -5.28
C ASP A 79 -1.93 2.00 -3.90
N LEU A 80 -2.74 2.72 -3.13
CA LEU A 80 -3.17 2.34 -1.78
C LEU A 80 -4.25 1.25 -1.74
N ASP A 81 -4.91 0.96 -2.87
CA ASP A 81 -6.00 -0.01 -2.90
C ASP A 81 -5.48 -1.46 -2.96
N TRP A 82 -5.60 -2.18 -1.84
CA TRP A 82 -5.12 -3.56 -1.73
C TRP A 82 -5.86 -4.55 -2.64
N ARG A 83 -7.06 -4.21 -3.13
CA ARG A 83 -7.89 -5.13 -3.95
C ARG A 83 -7.22 -5.52 -5.26
N PHE A 84 -6.36 -4.66 -5.80
CA PHE A 84 -5.67 -4.86 -7.07
C PHE A 84 -4.30 -5.56 -6.92
N GLY A 85 -3.98 -6.06 -5.71
CA GLY A 85 -2.72 -6.73 -5.41
C GLY A 85 -1.59 -5.77 -5.03
N PRO A 86 -0.35 -6.24 -4.82
CA PRO A 86 0.77 -5.37 -4.41
C PRO A 86 1.23 -4.43 -5.53
N CYS A 87 1.62 -3.18 -5.20
CA CYS A 87 2.28 -2.25 -6.14
C CYS A 87 3.78 -2.08 -5.93
N THR A 88 4.38 -2.71 -4.91
CA THR A 88 5.82 -2.63 -4.72
C THR A 88 6.54 -3.46 -5.78
N GLY A 89 7.64 -2.92 -6.33
CA GLY A 89 8.50 -3.63 -7.30
C GLY A 89 7.92 -3.79 -8.72
N ILE A 90 6.79 -3.16 -9.04
CA ILE A 90 6.19 -3.15 -10.39
C ILE A 90 5.71 -1.75 -10.77
N SER A 91 5.58 -1.46 -12.06
CA SER A 91 4.99 -0.20 -12.52
C SER A 91 3.46 -0.18 -12.32
N ARG A 92 2.86 1.01 -12.26
CA ARG A 92 1.39 1.16 -12.17
C ARG A 92 0.69 0.48 -13.36
N GLN A 93 1.27 0.58 -14.56
CA GLN A 93 0.77 -0.07 -15.77
C GLN A 93 0.76 -1.61 -15.63
N GLN A 94 1.86 -2.20 -15.16
CA GLN A 94 1.95 -3.64 -14.93
C GLN A 94 0.94 -4.11 -13.88
N ARG A 95 0.75 -3.34 -12.80
CA ARG A 95 -0.25 -3.64 -11.77
C ARG A 95 -1.67 -3.61 -12.33
N TRP A 96 -2.00 -2.59 -13.12
CA TRP A 96 -3.31 -2.45 -13.75
C TRP A 96 -3.63 -3.64 -14.67
N GLU A 97 -2.69 -4.02 -15.52
CA GLU A 97 -2.84 -5.18 -16.42
C GLU A 97 -3.00 -6.49 -15.66
N ARG A 98 -2.24 -6.65 -14.57
CA ARG A 98 -2.36 -7.81 -13.68
C ARG A 98 -3.76 -7.87 -13.05
N ALA A 99 -4.24 -6.78 -12.49
CA ALA A 99 -5.58 -6.70 -11.90
C ALA A 99 -6.66 -7.07 -12.94
N LYS A 100 -6.58 -6.50 -14.15
CA LYS A 100 -7.48 -6.81 -15.26
C LYS A 100 -7.43 -8.30 -15.65
N ARG A 101 -6.23 -8.89 -15.73
CA ARG A 101 -6.04 -10.32 -16.01
C ARG A 101 -6.67 -11.22 -14.94
N HIS A 102 -6.65 -10.78 -13.69
CA HIS A 102 -7.30 -11.47 -12.57
C HIS A 102 -8.81 -11.20 -12.45
N GLY A 103 -9.40 -10.44 -13.38
CA GLY A 103 -10.82 -10.09 -13.33
C GLY A 103 -11.18 -9.08 -12.23
N LEU A 104 -10.18 -8.44 -11.62
CA LEU A 104 -10.36 -7.38 -10.65
C LEU A 104 -10.52 -6.08 -11.44
N SER A 105 -11.76 -5.75 -11.81
CA SER A 105 -12.13 -4.60 -12.65
C SER A 105 -11.45 -3.29 -12.18
N PRO A 106 -10.25 -2.94 -12.71
CA PRO A 106 -9.54 -1.77 -12.25
C PRO A 106 -10.09 -0.53 -12.97
N PRO A 107 -10.01 0.67 -12.38
CA PRO A 107 -10.57 1.88 -13.00
C PRO A 107 -9.92 2.14 -14.37
N GLU A 108 -10.72 2.36 -15.41
CA GLU A 108 -10.21 2.66 -16.76
C GLU A 108 -9.52 4.03 -16.83
N GLU A 109 -9.99 5.00 -16.03
CA GLU A 109 -9.35 6.31 -15.86
C GLU A 109 -7.86 6.18 -15.55
N VAL A 110 -7.48 5.24 -14.67
CA VAL A 110 -6.07 4.98 -14.33
C VAL A 110 -5.30 4.51 -15.55
N ARG A 111 -5.89 3.67 -16.40
CA ARG A 111 -5.26 3.21 -17.63
C ARG A 111 -5.03 4.36 -18.59
N ASP A 112 -6.03 5.22 -18.76
CA ASP A 112 -5.96 6.33 -19.70
C ASP A 112 -4.90 7.35 -19.26
N LEU A 113 -4.81 7.63 -17.96
CA LEU A 113 -3.74 8.45 -17.36
C LEU A 113 -2.35 7.86 -17.59
N LEU A 114 -2.21 6.53 -17.55
CA LEU A 114 -0.91 5.85 -17.78
C LEU A 114 -0.53 5.80 -19.27
N LEU A 115 -1.52 5.79 -20.17
CA LEU A 115 -1.32 5.84 -21.62
C LEU A 115 -1.00 7.24 -22.13
N GLN A 116 -1.29 8.27 -21.35
CA GLN A 116 -0.86 9.64 -21.61
C GLN A 116 0.65 9.76 -21.34
N THR A 117 1.45 9.30 -22.31
CA THR A 117 2.93 9.16 -22.26
C THR A 117 3.71 10.47 -22.09
N HIS A 118 3.03 11.61 -21.95
CA HIS A 118 3.60 12.96 -21.89
C HIS A 118 3.86 13.44 -20.46
N THR A 119 3.49 12.63 -19.46
CA THR A 119 3.62 13.00 -18.05
C THR A 119 4.72 12.17 -17.39
N GLY A 120 5.54 12.81 -16.55
CA GLY A 120 6.85 12.33 -16.10
C GLY A 120 6.90 10.94 -15.42
N PRO A 121 8.09 10.50 -14.96
CA PRO A 121 8.27 9.18 -14.35
C PRO A 121 7.29 8.91 -13.19
N ASP A 122 6.87 9.96 -12.51
CA ASP A 122 5.93 9.99 -11.39
C ASP A 122 4.56 9.34 -11.68
N TYR A 123 4.17 9.24 -12.95
CA TYR A 123 2.91 8.60 -13.37
C TYR A 123 3.03 7.08 -13.42
N ASN A 124 4.16 6.57 -13.91
CA ASN A 124 4.37 5.15 -14.11
C ASN A 124 4.91 4.44 -12.86
N LEU A 125 5.64 5.17 -12.01
CA LEU A 125 6.23 4.63 -10.80
C LEU A 125 5.20 4.48 -9.68
N SER A 126 5.35 3.41 -8.89
CA SER A 126 4.56 3.16 -7.69
C SER A 126 4.94 4.13 -6.58
N LEU A 127 3.99 4.46 -5.69
CA LEU A 127 4.21 5.31 -4.51
C LEU A 127 5.45 4.95 -3.66
N TRP A 128 5.86 3.68 -3.69
CA TRP A 128 6.99 3.17 -2.90
C TRP A 128 8.25 2.87 -3.72
N SER A 129 8.36 3.36 -4.95
CA SER A 129 9.53 3.09 -5.81
C SER A 129 10.84 3.65 -5.27
N GLU A 130 10.78 4.72 -4.49
CA GLU A 130 11.96 5.38 -3.89
C GLU A 130 12.42 4.71 -2.59
N TYR A 131 11.60 3.83 -2.02
CA TYR A 131 11.94 3.19 -0.75
C TYR A 131 12.85 1.97 -1.00
N PRO A 132 13.99 1.87 -0.31
CA PRO A 132 14.84 0.68 -0.39
C PRO A 132 14.11 -0.51 0.26
N LEU A 133 13.83 -1.54 -0.53
CA LEU A 133 13.18 -2.79 -0.12
C LEU A 133 14.20 -3.85 0.29
#